data_AF-A0AAF0U861-F1
#
_entry.id   AF-A0AAF0U861-F1
#
_cell.length_a   1.000
_cell.length_b   1.000
_cell.length_c   1.000
_cell.angle_alpha   90.00
_cell.angle_beta   90.00
_cell.angle_gamma   90.00
#
_symmetry.space_group_name_H-M   'P 1'
#
loop_
_entity.id
_entity.type
_entity.pdbx_description
1 polymer ?
#
loop_
_entity_poly.entity_id
_entity_poly.type
_entity_poly.pdbx_seq_one_letter_code
_entity_poly.pdbx_strand_id
1 'polypeptide(L)'
;MTLQRKLSIVDRVLKWGIQADANCVLCNIGHIENFDHLFYACPYSSYVWKAMLNWLGYHRQVGRWEYEIKWMISMVKNSRPRAAILGFYFAAFIYNIWIEINNRRFNAKKGETTQGLQEIAIQVHIEGQRHNN
;
A
#
# COMPACT_ATOMS: atom_id res chain seq x y z
N MET A 1 13.18 -12.43 4.20
CA MET A 1 12.09 -11.73 3.49
C MET A 1 12.70 -10.55 2.76
N THR A 2 13.10 -10.76 1.51
CA THR A 2 13.60 -9.70 0.65
C THR A 2 12.43 -8.80 0.30
N LEU A 3 12.38 -7.61 0.91
CA LEU A 3 11.51 -6.51 0.48
C LEU A 3 12.08 -6.02 -0.87
N GLN A 4 11.91 -6.84 -1.93
CA GLN A 4 12.34 -6.47 -3.25
C GLN A 4 11.58 -5.20 -3.63
N ARG A 5 12.37 -4.21 -4.04
CA ARG A 5 12.04 -2.87 -4.52
C ARG A 5 11.20 -2.91 -5.81
N LYS A 6 10.19 -3.78 -5.87
CA LYS A 6 9.38 -4.06 -7.05
C LYS A 6 8.06 -3.32 -6.96
N LEU A 7 8.10 -2.17 -7.64
CA LEU A 7 7.02 -1.53 -8.38
C LEU A 7 5.98 -0.82 -7.51
N SER A 8 6.11 0.51 -7.48
CA SER A 8 5.00 1.34 -7.06
C SER A 8 3.77 1.06 -7.94
N ILE A 9 2.58 1.29 -7.38
CA ILE A 9 1.32 1.15 -8.12
C ILE A 9 1.33 2.07 -9.35
N VAL A 10 1.90 3.27 -9.22
CA VAL A 10 2.14 4.18 -10.36
C VAL A 10 3.06 3.58 -11.42
N ASP A 11 4.18 2.95 -11.06
CA ASP A 11 5.06 2.32 -12.06
C ASP A 11 4.33 1.21 -12.82
N ARG A 12 3.42 0.48 -12.16
CA ARG A 12 2.58 -0.53 -12.82
C ARG A 12 1.54 0.11 -13.73
N VAL A 13 0.82 1.10 -13.24
CA VAL A 13 -0.24 1.78 -14.00
C VAL A 13 0.34 2.55 -15.21
N LEU A 14 1.50 3.21 -15.06
CA LEU A 14 2.22 3.88 -16.15
C LEU A 14 2.81 2.88 -17.14
N LYS A 15 3.37 1.76 -16.68
CA LYS A 15 3.82 0.67 -17.57
C LYS A 15 2.67 0.07 -18.39
N TRP A 16 1.44 0.23 -17.93
CA TRP A 16 0.23 -0.25 -18.60
C TRP A 16 -0.45 0.82 -19.46
N GLY A 17 0.19 1.98 -19.69
CA GLY A 17 -0.30 3.02 -20.60
C GLY A 17 -1.52 3.80 -20.10
N ILE A 18 -1.92 3.58 -18.85
CA ILE A 18 -3.00 4.32 -18.21
C ILE A 18 -2.39 5.61 -17.66
N GLN A 19 -2.86 6.76 -18.14
CA GLN A 19 -2.53 8.06 -17.56
C GLN A 19 -3.17 8.15 -16.17
N ALA A 20 -2.44 7.69 -15.16
CA ALA A 20 -2.76 7.98 -13.78
C ALA A 20 -2.09 9.29 -13.39
N ASP A 21 -2.82 10.12 -12.66
CA ASP A 21 -2.18 11.19 -11.89
C ASP A 21 -1.10 10.53 -11.02
N ALA A 22 0.14 10.96 -11.25
CA ALA A 22 1.31 10.50 -10.53
C ALA A 22 1.22 10.90 -9.06
N ASN A 23 0.35 11.85 -8.69
CA ASN A 23 0.13 12.26 -7.31
C ASN A 23 -0.41 11.12 -6.44
N CYS A 24 0.00 11.15 -5.17
CA CYS A 24 -0.49 10.25 -4.16
C CYS A 24 -1.94 10.58 -3.76
N VAL A 25 -2.84 9.67 -4.13
CA VAL A 25 -4.27 9.75 -3.84
C VAL A 25 -4.61 9.63 -2.35
N LEU A 26 -3.66 9.17 -1.53
CA LEU A 26 -3.86 9.02 -0.09
C LEU A 26 -3.71 10.34 0.65
N CYS A 27 -2.77 11.20 0.21
CA CYS A 27 -2.47 12.45 0.90
C CYS A 27 -2.88 13.70 0.12
N ASN A 28 -3.01 13.63 -1.21
CA ASN A 28 -3.31 14.77 -2.09
C ASN A 28 -2.33 15.96 -1.96
N ILE A 29 -1.10 15.73 -1.45
CA ILE A 29 -0.08 16.78 -1.24
C ILE A 29 0.79 16.99 -2.50
N GLY A 30 0.34 16.57 -3.69
CA GLY A 30 1.10 16.74 -4.95
C GLY A 30 2.44 15.98 -5.00
N HIS A 31 2.62 14.98 -4.13
CA HIS A 31 3.80 14.11 -4.16
C HIS A 31 3.56 12.92 -5.08
N ILE A 32 4.58 12.57 -5.87
CA ILE A 32 4.55 11.39 -6.71
C ILE A 32 4.37 10.15 -5.83
N GLU A 33 3.33 9.39 -6.10
CA GLU A 33 3.09 8.07 -5.52
C GLU A 33 4.15 7.12 -6.03
N ASN A 34 5.14 6.88 -5.19
CA ASN A 34 6.04 5.75 -5.34
C ASN A 34 6.04 4.94 -4.04
N PHE A 35 6.69 3.78 -4.05
CA PHE A 35 6.76 2.90 -2.88
C PHE A 35 7.31 3.65 -1.66
N ASP A 36 8.35 4.45 -1.89
CA ASP A 36 8.96 5.25 -0.83
C ASP A 36 7.93 6.25 -0.28
N HIS A 37 7.23 7.02 -1.10
CA HIS A 37 6.19 7.91 -0.61
C HIS A 37 5.08 7.16 0.13
N LEU A 38 4.50 6.12 -0.45
CA LEU A 38 3.39 5.37 0.14
C LEU A 38 3.70 4.80 1.52
N PHE A 39 4.91 4.32 1.74
CA PHE A 39 5.27 3.63 2.98
C PHE A 39 6.19 4.44 3.92
N TYR A 40 6.90 5.44 3.40
CA TYR A 40 7.89 6.23 4.14
C TYR A 40 7.45 7.67 4.45
N ALA A 41 6.74 8.31 3.53
CA ALA A 41 6.49 9.76 3.62
C ALA A 41 4.99 10.14 3.63
N CYS A 42 4.11 9.24 3.24
CA CYS A 42 2.67 9.50 3.14
C CYS A 42 2.09 9.69 4.55
N PRO A 43 1.55 10.87 4.89
CA PRO A 43 0.97 11.11 6.21
C PRO A 43 -0.19 10.17 6.53
N TYR A 44 -0.99 9.80 5.53
CA TYR A 44 -2.10 8.86 5.68
C TYR A 44 -1.59 7.47 6.11
N SER A 45 -0.62 6.91 5.38
CA SER A 45 -0.05 5.60 5.70
C SER A 45 0.63 5.60 7.07
N SER A 46 1.35 6.68 7.41
CA SER A 46 1.97 6.84 8.73
C SER A 46 0.93 6.85 9.86
N TYR A 47 -0.18 7.56 9.66
CA TYR A 47 -1.29 7.59 10.60
C TYR A 47 -1.91 6.20 10.82
N VAL A 48 -2.24 5.49 9.73
CA VAL A 48 -2.83 4.13 9.82
C VAL A 48 -1.87 3.17 10.52
N TRP A 49 -0.58 3.22 10.19
CA TRP A 49 0.41 2.37 10.84
C TRP A 49 0.55 2.68 12.34
N LYS A 50 0.58 3.97 12.71
CA LYS A 50 0.62 4.40 14.12
C LYS A 50 -0.60 3.90 14.91
N ALA A 51 -1.79 4.00 14.31
CA ALA A 51 -3.02 3.52 14.93
C ALA A 51 -2.97 2.00 15.18
N MET A 52 -2.50 1.21 14.20
CA MET A 52 -2.32 -0.24 14.36
C MET A 52 -1.28 -0.58 15.44
N LEU A 53 -0.15 0.13 15.48
CA LEU A 53 0.87 -0.06 16.52
C LEU A 53 0.30 0.21 17.92
N ASN A 54 -0.43 1.32 18.09
CA ASN A 54 -1.08 1.64 19.36
C ASN A 54 -2.09 0.55 19.76
N TRP A 55 -2.86 0.02 18.81
CA TRP A 55 -3.82 -1.05 19.08
C TRP A 55 -3.14 -2.35 19.52
N LEU A 56 -1.94 -2.63 19.00
CA LEU A 56 -1.09 -3.74 19.41
C LEU A 56 -0.32 -3.47 20.73
N GLY A 57 -0.51 -2.31 21.36
CA GLY A 57 0.19 -1.91 22.59
C GLY A 57 1.60 -1.38 22.38
N TYR A 58 2.00 -1.06 21.14
CA TYR A 58 3.28 -0.44 20.81
C TYR A 58 3.14 1.09 20.77
N HIS A 59 3.30 1.73 21.92
CA HIS A 59 3.26 3.19 22.04
C HIS A 59 4.57 3.83 21.60
N ARG A 60 4.76 3.96 20.29
CA ARG A 60 5.95 4.57 19.70
C ARG A 60 5.59 5.52 18.57
N GLN A 61 6.52 6.44 18.28
CA GLN A 61 6.41 7.25 17.08
C GLN A 61 6.77 6.40 15.86
N VAL A 62 6.00 6.57 14.78
CA VAL A 62 6.32 5.97 13.49
C VAL A 62 7.52 6.74 12.93
N GLY A 63 8.63 6.04 12.77
CA GLY A 63 9.82 6.55 12.14
C GLY A 63 9.77 6.39 10.63
N ARG A 64 10.90 6.68 9.99
CA ARG A 64 11.15 6.34 8.59
C ARG A 64 10.92 4.84 8.37
N TRP A 65 10.34 4.47 7.23
CA TRP A 65 9.96 3.08 6.94
C TRP A 65 11.13 2.08 7.09
N GLU A 66 12.34 2.47 6.71
CA GLU A 66 13.54 1.65 6.89
C GLU A 66 13.79 1.25 8.35
N TYR A 67 13.50 2.15 9.28
CA TYR A 67 13.61 1.89 10.72
C TYR A 67 12.44 1.05 11.21
N GLU A 68 11.24 1.23 10.64
CA GLU A 68 10.07 0.39 10.91
C GLU A 68 10.33 -1.07 10.52
N ILE A 69 10.84 -1.30 9.31
CA ILE A 69 11.22 -2.64 8.82
C ILE A 69 12.30 -3.26 9.71
N LYS A 70 13.36 -2.51 10.04
CA LYS A 70 14.43 -3.00 10.93
C LYS A 70 13.89 -3.37 12.32
N TRP A 71 13.03 -2.52 12.88
CA TRP A 71 12.37 -2.77 14.16
C TRP A 71 11.51 -4.03 14.09
N MET A 72 10.64 -4.17 13.09
CA MET A 72 9.82 -5.38 12.94
C MET A 72 10.66 -6.64 12.77
N ILE A 73 11.73 -6.60 11.97
CA ILE A 73 12.65 -7.74 11.84
C ILE A 73 13.27 -8.11 13.19
N SER A 74 13.66 -7.12 14.00
CA SER A 74 14.19 -7.37 15.35
C SER A 74 13.16 -8.04 16.27
N MET A 75 11.88 -7.69 16.11
CA MET A 75 10.78 -8.29 16.87
C MET A 75 10.51 -9.74 16.42
N VAL A 76 10.61 -10.03 15.12
CA VAL A 76 10.42 -11.36 14.53
C VAL A 76 11.53 -12.34 14.90
N LYS A 77 12.79 -11.87 14.93
CA LYS A 77 13.93 -12.72 15.31
C LYS A 77 13.86 -13.27 16.74
N ASN A 78 13.08 -12.66 17.62
CA ASN A 78 12.92 -13.10 19.00
C ASN A 78 11.86 -14.23 19.19
N SER A 79 11.34 -14.83 18.10
CA SER A 79 10.48 -16.04 18.07
C SER A 79 9.31 -16.08 19.07
N ARG A 80 8.69 -14.93 19.36
CA ARG A 80 7.52 -14.84 20.24
C ARG A 80 6.21 -14.85 19.43
N PRO A 81 5.10 -15.39 19.98
CA PRO A 81 3.77 -15.31 19.35
C PRO A 81 3.38 -13.88 18.93
N ARG A 82 3.81 -12.88 19.69
CA ARG A 82 3.62 -11.44 19.38
C ARG A 82 4.23 -11.02 18.04
N ALA A 83 5.28 -11.68 17.59
CA ALA A 83 5.93 -11.32 16.34
C ALA A 83 5.20 -11.87 15.11
N ALA A 84 4.58 -13.05 15.23
CA ALA A 84 3.67 -13.56 14.21
C ALA A 84 2.44 -12.66 14.06
N ILE A 85 1.87 -12.22 15.19
CA ILE A 85 0.78 -11.24 15.21
C ILE A 85 1.23 -9.95 14.50
N LEU A 86 2.36 -9.35 14.90
CA LEU A 86 2.87 -8.13 14.26
C LEU A 86 3.05 -8.29 12.74
N GLY A 87 3.55 -9.44 12.27
CA GLY A 87 3.67 -9.75 10.85
C GLY A 87 2.33 -9.81 10.13
N PHE A 88 1.31 -10.42 10.75
CA PHE A 88 -0.05 -10.47 10.19
C PHE A 88 -0.66 -9.06 10.07
N TYR A 89 -0.52 -8.24 11.11
CA TYR A 89 -0.99 -6.86 11.10
C TYR A 89 -0.26 -5.99 10.08
N PHE A 90 1.03 -6.24 9.89
CA PHE A 90 1.81 -5.58 8.85
C PHE A 90 1.35 -5.95 7.44
N ALA A 91 1.05 -7.23 7.19
CA ALA A 91 0.47 -7.66 5.92
C ALA A 91 -0.92 -7.03 5.71
N ALA A 92 -1.76 -7.02 6.75
CA ALA A 92 -3.07 -6.36 6.72
C ALA A 92 -2.94 -4.85 6.46
N PHE A 93 -1.95 -4.17 7.06
CA PHE A 93 -1.65 -2.77 6.79
C PHE A 93 -1.38 -2.53 5.30
N ILE A 94 -0.44 -3.28 4.71
CA ILE A 94 -0.09 -3.15 3.28
C ILE A 94 -1.33 -3.38 2.41
N TYR A 95 -2.13 -4.39 2.74
CA TYR A 95 -3.35 -4.71 2.00
C TYR A 95 -4.39 -3.60 2.09
N ASN A 96 -4.59 -3.01 3.28
CA ASN A 96 -5.51 -1.88 3.46
C ASN A 96 -5.05 -0.64 2.68
N ILE A 97 -3.74 -0.34 2.68
CA ILE A 97 -3.19 0.75 1.86
C ILE A 97 -3.46 0.49 0.37
N TRP A 98 -3.27 -0.74 -0.09
CA TRP A 98 -3.55 -1.11 -1.47
C TRP A 98 -5.03 -0.96 -1.84
N ILE A 99 -5.94 -1.48 -1.01
CA ILE A 99 -7.39 -1.29 -1.20
C ILE A 99 -7.74 0.18 -1.24
N GLU A 100 -7.20 0.99 -0.33
CA GLU A 100 -7.54 2.41 -0.26
C GLU A 100 -7.07 3.18 -1.49
N ILE A 101 -5.86 2.91 -1.99
CA ILE A 101 -5.35 3.51 -3.23
C ILE A 101 -6.26 3.14 -4.40
N ASN A 102 -6.62 1.87 -4.53
CA ASN A 102 -7.55 1.42 -5.57
C ASN A 102 -8.90 2.11 -5.41
N ASN A 103 -9.46 2.12 -4.21
CA ASN A 103 -10.74 2.74 -3.94
C ASN A 103 -10.71 4.23 -4.29
N ARG A 104 -9.67 4.98 -3.97
CA ARG A 104 -9.62 6.41 -4.31
C ARG A 104 -9.40 6.66 -5.80
N ARG A 105 -8.58 5.85 -6.46
CA ARG A 105 -8.36 5.95 -7.91
C ARG A 105 -9.63 5.62 -8.71
N PHE A 106 -10.42 4.65 -8.23
CA PHE A 106 -11.57 4.12 -8.96
C PHE A 106 -12.94 4.64 -8.46
N ASN A 107 -13.08 5.06 -7.19
CA ASN A 107 -14.33 5.60 -6.65
C ASN A 107 -14.45 7.14 -6.70
N ALA A 108 -13.35 7.90 -6.86
CA ALA A 108 -13.44 9.36 -7.00
C ALA A 108 -14.14 9.83 -8.30
N LYS A 109 -14.47 8.90 -9.21
CA LYS A 109 -15.18 9.14 -10.48
C LYS A 109 -16.68 8.77 -10.44
N LYS A 110 -17.26 8.54 -9.26
CA LYS A 110 -18.67 8.08 -9.12
C LYS A 110 -19.77 9.10 -9.51
N GLY A 111 -19.41 10.25 -10.11
CA GLY A 111 -20.37 11.25 -10.61
C GLY A 111 -20.91 10.99 -12.02
N GLU A 112 -20.33 10.07 -12.81
CA GLU A 112 -20.80 9.73 -14.17
C GLU A 112 -21.08 8.22 -14.25
N THR A 113 -22.35 7.87 -14.08
CA THR A 113 -22.90 6.56 -13.73
C THR A 113 -22.63 5.41 -14.74
N THR A 114 -21.90 5.64 -15.83
CA THR A 114 -21.66 4.69 -16.95
C THR A 114 -20.20 4.55 -17.38
N GLN A 115 -19.27 5.22 -16.70
CA GLN A 115 -17.83 5.15 -16.94
C GLN A 115 -17.19 4.26 -15.84
N GLY A 116 -16.84 3.00 -16.14
CA GLY A 116 -16.06 2.17 -15.18
C GLY A 116 -16.46 0.69 -15.04
N LEU A 117 -17.52 0.22 -15.69
CA LEU A 117 -17.59 -1.20 -16.09
C LEU A 117 -16.37 -1.61 -16.94
N GLN A 118 -15.72 -0.64 -17.59
CA GLN A 118 -14.46 -0.74 -18.35
C GLN A 118 -13.22 -1.03 -17.47
N GLU A 119 -13.17 -0.64 -16.19
CA GLU A 119 -12.04 -0.93 -15.27
C GLU A 119 -12.12 -2.33 -14.67
N ILE A 120 -13.34 -2.83 -14.43
CA ILE A 120 -13.63 -4.19 -13.98
C ILE A 120 -13.13 -5.23 -15.02
N ALA A 121 -13.30 -4.95 -16.31
CA ALA A 121 -12.86 -5.83 -17.41
C ALA A 121 -11.34 -5.88 -17.59
N ILE A 122 -10.62 -4.78 -17.31
CA ILE A 122 -9.15 -4.73 -17.41
C ILE A 122 -8.47 -5.44 -16.23
N GLN A 123 -9.05 -5.37 -15.02
CA GLN A 123 -8.59 -6.13 -13.84
C GLN A 123 -8.66 -7.66 -14.04
N VAL A 124 -9.72 -8.16 -14.67
CA VAL A 124 -9.85 -9.60 -14.96
C VAL A 124 -8.82 -10.08 -16.00
N HIS A 125 -8.46 -9.26 -17.01
CA HIS A 125 -7.42 -9.57 -18.01
C HIS A 125 -5.99 -9.60 -17.41
N ILE A 126 -5.72 -8.81 -16.37
CA ILE A 126 -4.46 -8.77 -15.58
C ILE A 126 -4.29 -10.04 -14.73
N GLU A 127 -5.39 -10.61 -14.25
CA GLU A 127 -5.43 -11.89 -13.53
C GLU A 127 -5.23 -13.10 -14.47
N GLY A 128 -5.63 -13.03 -15.75
CA GLY A 128 -5.41 -14.12 -16.70
C GLY A 128 -3.96 -14.32 -17.15
N GLN A 129 -3.21 -13.24 -17.41
CA GLN A 129 -1.85 -13.34 -18.01
C GLN A 129 -0.74 -13.72 -17.02
N ARG A 130 -0.97 -13.65 -15.71
CA ARG A 130 -0.04 -14.19 -14.71
C ARG A 130 -0.11 -15.71 -14.58
N HIS A 131 -1.21 -16.32 -15.01
CA HIS A 131 -1.44 -17.77 -14.91
C HIS A 131 -0.81 -18.58 -16.05
N ASN A 132 -0.15 -17.94 -17.04
CA ASN A 132 0.34 -18.63 -18.24
C ASN A 132 1.84 -18.40 -18.55
N ASN A 133 2.65 -17.94 -17.59
CA ASN A 133 4.10 -17.73 -17.75
C ASN A 133 4.89 -18.01 -16.47
#